data_AF-A0A6B3E8C0-F1
#
_entry.id   AF-A0A6B3E8C0-F1
#
_cell.length_a   1.000
_cell.length_b   1.000
_cell.length_c   1.000
_cell.angle_alpha   90.00
_cell.angle_beta   90.00
_cell.angle_gamma   90.00
#
_symmetry.space_group_name_H-M   'P 1'
#
loop_
_entity.id
_entity.type
_entity.pdbx_description
1 polymer ?
#
loop_
_entity_poly.entity_id
_entity_poly.type
_entity_poly.pdbx_seq_one_letter_code
_entity_poly.pdbx_strand_id
1 'polypeptide(L)'
;TDSASAMFNAVVSSNAEQYYDKSGKPVYKDSPSVKQGWKLAAEVADKKLSGGLAQFQDPWEAALRKGTVATVVCPAWMANQIQVNSGDAFKGKWDIAKAPGDTAANWGGSFLAVPKSGKHVKEATALVKWLTAPEQQAKTFKAAGIFPSNKKAYELADVKSATLPYFNNA
;
A
#
# COMPACT_ATOMS: atom_id res chain seq x y z
N THR A 1 6.84 5.04 -14.79
CA THR A 1 6.39 4.93 -13.38
C THR A 1 7.02 6.04 -12.55
N ASP A 2 6.49 6.34 -11.37
CA ASP A 2 6.99 7.40 -10.49
C ASP A 2 8.46 7.18 -10.07
N SER A 3 8.79 6.01 -9.52
CA SER A 3 10.10 5.73 -8.94
C SER A 3 10.56 4.29 -9.15
N ALA A 4 11.87 4.10 -9.36
CA ALA A 4 12.49 2.78 -9.36
C ALA A 4 12.39 2.11 -7.97
N SER A 5 12.40 2.89 -6.89
CA SER A 5 12.22 2.40 -5.52
C SER A 5 10.84 1.77 -5.29
N ALA A 6 9.78 2.28 -5.92
CA ALA A 6 8.46 1.65 -5.84
C ALA A 6 8.46 0.26 -6.51
N MET A 7 9.19 0.08 -7.62
CA MET A 7 9.33 -1.23 -8.27
C MET A 7 10.09 -2.22 -7.41
N PHE A 8 11.15 -1.76 -6.74
CA PHE A 8 11.87 -2.57 -5.75
C PHE A 8 10.92 -3.06 -4.66
N ASN A 9 10.17 -2.15 -4.05
CA ASN A 9 9.23 -2.49 -2.99
C ASN A 9 8.11 -3.41 -3.48
N ALA A 10 7.60 -3.22 -4.69
CA ALA A 10 6.59 -4.10 -5.29
C ALA A 10 7.01 -5.57 -5.24
N VAL A 11 8.24 -5.84 -5.69
CA VAL A 11 8.79 -7.20 -5.71
C VAL A 11 9.05 -7.71 -4.31
N VAL A 12 9.75 -6.94 -3.47
CA VAL A 12 10.14 -7.41 -2.13
C VAL A 12 8.91 -7.66 -1.26
N SER A 13 7.94 -6.75 -1.27
CA SER A 13 6.71 -6.87 -0.48
C SER A 13 5.80 -8.03 -0.91
N SER A 14 5.92 -8.53 -2.15
CA SER A 14 5.23 -9.74 -2.61
C SER A 14 5.84 -11.05 -2.10
N ASN A 15 7.02 -11.01 -1.47
CA ASN A 15 7.71 -12.20 -1.01
C ASN A 15 7.59 -12.42 0.51
N ALA A 16 7.50 -13.69 0.91
CA ALA A 16 7.41 -14.09 2.31
C ALA A 16 8.73 -13.92 3.08
N GLU A 17 9.86 -14.16 2.41
CA GLU A 17 11.19 -13.87 2.94
C GLU A 17 11.75 -12.63 2.23
N GLN A 18 11.93 -11.56 3.00
CA GLN A 18 12.34 -10.25 2.52
C GLN A 18 13.77 -9.98 2.97
N TYR A 19 13.94 -9.28 4.11
CA TYR A 19 15.24 -8.87 4.62
C TYR A 19 15.79 -9.77 5.74
N TYR A 20 14.92 -10.58 6.34
CA TYR A 20 15.22 -11.44 7.48
C TYR A 20 14.67 -12.85 7.22
N ASP A 21 15.40 -13.86 7.69
CA ASP A 21 14.88 -15.23 7.71
C ASP A 21 13.88 -15.43 8.86
N LYS A 22 13.31 -16.63 8.96
CA LYS A 22 12.34 -16.99 10.01
C LYS A 22 12.88 -16.90 11.44
N SER A 23 14.21 -16.90 11.62
CA SER A 23 14.85 -16.74 12.93
C SER A 23 15.07 -15.27 13.31
N GLY A 24 14.78 -14.33 12.41
CA GLY A 24 15.03 -12.91 12.59
C GLY A 24 16.48 -12.52 12.26
N LYS A 25 17.27 -13.42 11.68
CA LYS A 25 18.62 -13.10 11.22
C LYS A 25 18.55 -12.32 9.91
N PRO A 26 19.30 -11.22 9.75
CA PRO A 26 19.32 -10.48 8.50
C PRO A 26 19.94 -11.32 7.38
N VAL A 27 19.20 -11.48 6.29
CA VAL A 27 19.61 -12.21 5.06
C VAL A 27 19.48 -11.36 3.80
N TYR A 28 19.23 -10.05 3.94
CA TYR A 28 18.98 -9.11 2.83
C TYR A 28 20.03 -9.15 1.70
N LYS A 29 21.29 -9.49 1.99
CA LYS A 29 22.36 -9.60 0.97
C LYS A 29 22.16 -10.78 0.04
N ASP A 30 21.61 -11.87 0.56
CA ASP A 30 21.46 -13.14 -0.15
C ASP A 30 20.01 -13.43 -0.56
N SER A 31 19.07 -12.68 0.00
CA SER A 31 17.64 -12.77 -0.28
C SER A 31 17.34 -12.68 -1.78
N PRO A 32 16.71 -13.72 -2.37
CA PRO A 32 16.30 -13.70 -3.77
C PRO A 32 15.34 -12.55 -4.10
N SER A 33 14.42 -12.22 -3.18
CA SER A 33 13.43 -11.16 -3.38
C SER A 33 14.09 -9.77 -3.44
N VAL A 34 15.07 -9.51 -2.58
CA VAL A 34 15.85 -8.27 -2.59
C VAL A 34 16.68 -8.15 -3.87
N LYS A 35 17.36 -9.23 -4.29
CA LYS A 35 18.13 -9.24 -5.55
C LYS A 35 17.24 -9.00 -6.76
N GLN A 36 16.06 -9.65 -6.82
CA GLN A 36 15.11 -9.47 -7.91
C GLN A 36 14.52 -8.05 -7.93
N GLY A 37 14.12 -7.53 -6.77
CA GLY A 37 13.63 -6.16 -6.65
C GLY A 37 14.67 -5.15 -7.10
N TRP A 38 15.94 -5.35 -6.70
CA TRP A 38 17.05 -4.49 -7.11
C TRP A 38 17.28 -4.55 -8.62
N LYS A 39 17.28 -5.75 -9.20
CA LYS A 39 17.41 -5.94 -10.65
C LYS A 39 16.31 -5.20 -11.41
N LEU A 40 15.04 -5.34 -10.99
CA LEU A 40 13.92 -4.65 -11.64
C LEU A 40 14.03 -3.13 -11.51
N ALA A 41 14.35 -2.63 -10.32
CA ALA A 41 14.54 -1.20 -10.10
C ALA A 41 15.68 -0.63 -10.95
N ALA A 42 16.82 -1.32 -10.99
CA ALA A 42 17.96 -0.94 -11.82
C ALA A 42 17.60 -0.95 -13.32
N GLU A 43 16.89 -1.97 -13.79
CA GLU A 43 16.43 -2.04 -15.19
C GLU A 43 15.48 -0.89 -15.54
N VAL A 44 14.53 -0.57 -14.66
CA VAL A 44 13.60 0.55 -14.84
C VAL A 44 14.32 1.89 -14.86
N ALA A 45 15.35 2.06 -14.03
CA ALA A 45 16.18 3.26 -14.02
C ALA A 45 17.06 3.37 -15.28
N ASP A 46 17.74 2.30 -15.67
CA ASP A 46 18.63 2.24 -16.84
C ASP A 46 17.86 2.51 -18.14
N LYS A 47 16.66 1.93 -18.28
CA LYS A 47 15.75 2.17 -19.41
C LYS A 47 15.05 3.53 -19.35
N LYS A 48 15.34 4.38 -18.36
CA LYS A 48 14.71 5.71 -18.16
C LYS A 48 13.18 5.65 -18.06
N LEU A 49 12.64 4.58 -17.45
CA LEU A 49 11.20 4.37 -17.25
C LEU A 49 10.72 4.92 -15.89
N SER A 50 11.63 5.38 -15.04
CA SER A 50 11.34 6.05 -13.77
C SER A 50 11.41 7.57 -13.90
N GLY A 51 10.45 8.27 -13.28
CA GLY A 51 10.51 9.72 -13.11
C GLY A 51 11.46 10.20 -12.00
N GLY A 52 12.05 9.29 -11.21
CA GLY A 52 12.91 9.64 -10.07
C GLY A 52 12.16 10.34 -8.92
N LEU A 53 10.84 10.17 -8.85
CA LEU A 53 9.99 10.91 -7.92
C LEU A 53 9.80 10.12 -6.62
N ALA A 54 10.51 10.54 -5.56
CA ALA A 54 10.32 9.95 -4.25
C ALA A 54 8.85 10.13 -3.78
N GLN A 55 8.17 9.02 -3.51
CA GLN A 55 6.77 9.03 -3.06
C GLN A 55 6.63 9.85 -1.77
N PHE A 56 5.48 10.52 -1.61
CA PHE A 56 5.14 11.39 -0.47
C PHE A 56 5.98 12.68 -0.35
N GLN A 57 6.60 13.13 -1.44
CA GLN A 57 7.33 14.40 -1.50
C GLN A 57 6.64 15.36 -2.47
N ASP A 58 6.79 16.67 -2.28
CA ASP A 58 6.17 17.71 -3.12
C ASP A 58 6.34 17.47 -4.63
N PRO A 59 7.52 17.04 -5.16
CA PRO A 59 7.66 16.76 -6.59
C PRO A 59 6.77 15.62 -7.08
N TRP A 60 6.55 14.59 -6.27
CA TRP A 60 5.67 13.47 -6.60
C TRP A 60 4.20 13.91 -6.60
N GLU A 61 3.79 14.68 -5.59
CA GLU A 61 2.43 15.23 -5.54
C GLU A 61 2.14 16.18 -6.71
N ALA A 62 3.10 17.03 -7.05
CA ALA A 62 3.00 17.92 -8.21
C ALA A 62 2.92 17.13 -9.53
N ALA A 63 3.65 16.02 -9.64
CA ALA A 63 3.62 15.17 -10.83
C ALA A 63 2.27 14.46 -11.01
N LEU A 64 1.65 14.00 -9.91
CA LEU A 64 0.28 13.47 -9.93
C LEU A 64 -0.72 14.53 -10.39
N ARG A 65 -0.64 15.74 -9.82
CA ARG A 65 -1.52 16.87 -10.17
C ARG A 65 -1.38 17.31 -11.62
N LYS A 66 -0.18 17.21 -12.18
CA LYS A 66 0.11 17.55 -13.58
C LYS A 66 -0.12 16.39 -14.55
N GLY A 67 -0.34 15.17 -14.05
CA GLY A 67 -0.47 13.97 -14.90
C GLY A 67 0.81 13.57 -15.60
N THR A 68 1.98 13.87 -15.03
CA THR A 68 3.29 13.55 -15.64
C THR A 68 3.83 12.18 -15.21
N VAL A 69 3.02 11.38 -14.52
CA VAL A 69 3.32 10.00 -14.11
C VAL A 69 2.24 9.08 -14.66
N ALA A 70 2.65 8.06 -15.41
CA ALA A 70 1.73 7.09 -15.99
C ALA A 70 1.29 5.98 -15.00
N THR A 71 2.15 5.62 -14.04
CA THR A 71 1.89 4.53 -13.10
C THR A 71 2.52 4.78 -11.74
N VAL A 72 1.79 4.43 -10.69
CA VAL A 72 2.25 4.42 -9.29
C VAL A 72 2.04 3.00 -8.77
N VAL A 73 3.11 2.34 -8.32
CA VAL A 73 2.96 1.08 -7.58
C VAL A 73 2.91 1.40 -6.10
N CYS A 74 1.85 0.94 -5.45
CA CYS A 74 1.53 1.33 -4.08
C CYS A 74 0.65 0.30 -3.37
N PRO A 75 0.61 0.30 -2.03
CA PRO A 75 -0.42 -0.39 -1.27
C PRO A 75 -1.80 0.25 -1.50
N ALA A 76 -2.86 -0.53 -1.24
CA ALA A 76 -4.25 -0.14 -1.49
C ALA A 76 -4.66 1.19 -0.83
N TRP A 77 -4.16 1.48 0.38
CA TRP A 77 -4.48 2.72 1.10
C TRP A 77 -4.00 3.98 0.37
N MET A 78 -3.05 3.89 -0.57
CA MET A 78 -2.54 5.03 -1.32
C MET A 78 -3.52 5.49 -2.41
N ALA A 79 -4.55 4.71 -2.73
CA ALA A 79 -5.60 5.12 -3.69
C ALA A 79 -6.21 6.49 -3.32
N ASN A 80 -6.51 6.71 -2.03
CA ASN A 80 -7.02 8.00 -1.56
C ASN A 80 -6.00 9.14 -1.78
N GLN A 81 -4.71 8.90 -1.53
CA GLN A 81 -3.67 9.92 -1.74
C GLN A 81 -3.49 10.27 -3.22
N ILE A 82 -3.53 9.25 -4.11
CA ILE A 82 -3.48 9.47 -5.56
C ILE A 82 -4.68 10.30 -6.01
N GLN A 83 -5.88 9.99 -5.52
CA GLN A 83 -7.09 10.76 -5.80
C GLN A 83 -6.96 12.22 -5.35
N VAL A 84 -6.55 12.45 -4.09
CA VAL A 84 -6.41 13.80 -3.53
C VAL A 84 -5.36 14.62 -4.29
N ASN A 85 -4.20 14.02 -4.59
CA ASN A 85 -3.09 14.74 -5.20
C ASN A 85 -3.28 14.94 -6.72
N SER A 86 -3.95 14.01 -7.40
CA SER A 86 -4.28 14.15 -8.82
C SER A 86 -5.45 15.11 -9.03
N GLY A 87 -6.40 15.18 -8.09
CA GLY A 87 -7.55 16.08 -8.14
C GLY A 87 -8.63 15.65 -9.16
N ASP A 88 -9.74 16.38 -9.21
CA ASP A 88 -10.93 15.98 -9.97
C ASP A 88 -10.71 15.89 -11.49
N ALA A 89 -9.72 16.63 -12.03
CA ALA A 89 -9.38 16.61 -13.45
C ALA A 89 -8.87 15.24 -13.95
N PHE A 90 -8.47 14.35 -13.02
CA PHE A 90 -8.00 12.99 -13.31
C PHE A 90 -8.99 11.90 -12.89
N LYS A 91 -10.19 12.27 -12.41
CA LYS A 91 -11.27 11.32 -12.14
C LYS A 91 -11.60 10.52 -13.40
N GLY A 92 -11.60 9.19 -13.30
CA GLY A 92 -11.83 8.27 -14.42
C GLY A 92 -10.66 8.14 -15.40
N LYS A 93 -9.52 8.77 -15.12
CA LYS A 93 -8.28 8.60 -15.92
C LYS A 93 -7.30 7.61 -15.29
N TRP A 94 -7.44 7.36 -13.99
CA TRP A 94 -6.71 6.32 -13.29
C TRP A 94 -7.51 5.01 -13.30
N ASP A 95 -6.78 3.90 -13.25
CA ASP A 95 -7.32 2.55 -13.10
C ASP A 95 -6.39 1.75 -12.17
N ILE A 96 -6.84 0.58 -11.71
CA ILE A 96 -6.10 -0.30 -10.81
C ILE A 96 -5.72 -1.58 -11.55
N ALA A 97 -4.44 -1.92 -11.49
CA ALA A 97 -3.90 -3.14 -12.07
C ALA A 97 -3.04 -3.91 -11.06
N LYS A 98 -2.80 -5.19 -11.35
CA LYS A 98 -1.88 -6.01 -10.55
C LYS A 98 -0.47 -5.39 -10.62
N ALA A 99 0.13 -5.16 -9.46
CA ALA A 99 1.51 -4.69 -9.37
C ALA A 99 2.50 -5.76 -9.91
N PRO A 100 3.70 -5.36 -10.36
CA PRO A 100 4.75 -6.30 -10.75
C PRO A 100 5.05 -7.31 -9.63
N GLY A 101 5.11 -8.60 -9.97
CA GLY A 101 5.30 -9.71 -9.04
C GLY A 101 4.26 -10.82 -9.22
N ASP A 102 4.54 -11.97 -8.60
CA ASP A 102 3.73 -13.18 -8.82
C ASP A 102 2.56 -13.30 -7.83
N THR A 103 2.71 -12.70 -6.64
CA THR A 103 1.82 -12.85 -5.48
C THR A 103 1.33 -11.51 -4.95
N ALA A 104 0.30 -11.54 -4.10
CA ALA A 104 -0.18 -10.36 -3.38
C ALA A 104 0.93 -9.76 -2.51
N ALA A 105 1.09 -8.44 -2.57
CA ALA A 105 2.12 -7.72 -1.83
C ALA A 105 1.60 -7.26 -0.46
N ASN A 106 2.45 -7.38 0.56
CA ASN A 106 2.23 -6.72 1.85
C ASN A 106 3.22 -5.56 2.01
N TRP A 107 2.73 -4.35 1.76
CA TRP A 107 3.48 -3.11 1.93
C TRP A 107 2.94 -2.30 3.11
N GLY A 108 3.22 -2.82 4.30
CA GLY A 108 2.99 -2.14 5.57
C GLY A 108 1.53 -2.08 6.00
N GLY A 109 1.21 -1.04 6.78
CA GLY A 109 -0.07 -0.85 7.44
C GLY A 109 0.12 -0.31 8.85
N SER A 110 -1.00 -0.09 9.54
CA SER A 110 -1.00 0.45 10.91
C SER A 110 -1.35 -0.65 11.91
N PHE A 111 -0.72 -0.60 13.08
CA PHE A 111 -0.99 -1.49 14.21
C PHE A 111 -1.39 -0.66 15.43
N LEU A 112 -2.37 -1.16 16.18
CA LEU A 112 -2.75 -0.60 17.47
C LEU A 112 -2.15 -1.47 18.58
N ALA A 113 -1.44 -0.85 19.51
CA ALA A 113 -0.81 -1.53 20.64
C ALA A 113 -1.22 -0.89 21.97
N VAL A 114 -1.32 -1.70 23.02
CA VAL A 114 -1.61 -1.24 24.39
C VAL A 114 -0.37 -1.49 25.25
N PRO A 115 0.32 -0.45 25.75
CA PRO A 115 1.45 -0.61 26.65
C PRO A 115 1.02 -1.29 27.95
N LYS A 116 1.78 -2.30 28.40
CA LYS A 116 1.47 -3.06 29.62
C LYS A 116 1.50 -2.21 30.91
N SER A 117 2.25 -1.11 30.90
CA SER A 117 2.38 -0.17 32.03
C SER A 117 1.27 0.87 32.12
N GLY A 118 0.27 0.82 31.23
CA GLY A 118 -0.83 1.79 31.21
C GLY A 118 -1.72 1.72 32.46
N LYS A 119 -2.36 2.84 32.81
CA LYS A 119 -3.33 2.90 33.91
C LYS A 119 -4.68 2.24 33.57
N HIS A 120 -5.03 2.18 32.28
CA HIS A 120 -6.32 1.72 31.76
C HIS A 120 -6.15 0.63 30.70
N VAL A 121 -5.31 -0.38 30.98
CA VAL A 121 -4.97 -1.43 30.00
C VAL A 121 -6.21 -2.20 29.55
N LYS A 122 -7.16 -2.46 30.45
CA LYS A 122 -8.37 -3.23 30.14
C LYS A 122 -9.26 -2.46 29.16
N GLU A 123 -9.51 -1.20 29.44
CA GLU A 123 -10.36 -0.31 28.64
C GLU A 123 -9.71 -0.03 27.28
N ALA A 124 -8.41 0.26 27.25
CA ALA A 124 -7.66 0.45 26.01
C ALA A 124 -7.67 -0.82 25.14
N THR A 125 -7.54 -2.00 25.76
CA THR A 125 -7.64 -3.28 25.04
C THR A 125 -9.04 -3.48 24.46
N ALA A 126 -10.10 -3.15 25.22
CA ALA A 126 -11.47 -3.22 24.73
C ALA A 126 -11.68 -2.27 23.53
N LEU A 127 -11.14 -1.05 23.59
CA LEU A 127 -11.20 -0.09 22.50
C LEU A 127 -10.48 -0.60 21.25
N VAL A 128 -9.25 -1.13 21.38
CA VAL A 128 -8.51 -1.69 20.25
C VAL A 128 -9.26 -2.85 19.60
N LYS A 129 -9.85 -3.75 20.41
CA LYS A 129 -10.70 -4.85 19.89
C LYS A 129 -11.90 -4.33 19.13
N TRP A 130 -12.56 -3.28 19.64
CA TRP A 130 -13.69 -2.66 18.96
C TRP A 130 -13.26 -1.99 17.65
N LEU A 131 -12.21 -1.16 17.66
CA LEU A 131 -11.68 -0.47 16.46
C LEU A 131 -11.25 -1.43 15.35
N THR A 132 -10.83 -2.65 15.71
CA THR A 132 -10.38 -3.69 14.77
C THR A 132 -11.44 -4.75 14.47
N ALA A 133 -12.66 -4.57 14.98
CA ALA A 133 -13.79 -5.42 14.66
C ALA A 133 -14.19 -5.27 13.17
N PRO A 134 -14.77 -6.31 12.54
CA PRO A 134 -15.11 -6.30 11.12
C PRO A 134 -15.95 -5.09 10.70
N GLU A 135 -16.95 -4.73 11.52
CA GLU A 135 -17.88 -3.64 11.21
C GLU A 135 -17.19 -2.28 11.27
N GLN A 136 -16.23 -2.07 12.20
CA GLN A 136 -15.51 -0.80 12.27
C GLN A 136 -14.49 -0.66 11.14
N GLN A 137 -13.83 -1.76 10.76
CA GLN A 137 -12.93 -1.75 9.60
C GLN A 137 -13.70 -1.55 8.29
N ALA A 138 -14.89 -2.13 8.13
CA ALA A 138 -15.75 -1.86 6.98
C ALA A 138 -16.18 -0.39 6.89
N LYS A 139 -16.51 0.24 8.03
CA LYS A 139 -16.79 1.69 8.07
C LYS A 139 -15.56 2.52 7.67
N THR A 140 -14.38 2.14 8.15
CA THR A 140 -13.12 2.83 7.81
C THR A 140 -12.80 2.69 6.33
N PHE A 141 -13.00 1.48 5.78
CA PHE A 141 -12.86 1.22 4.36
C PHE A 141 -13.82 2.07 3.52
N LYS A 142 -15.10 2.12 3.88
CA LYS A 142 -16.10 2.96 3.20
C LYS A 142 -15.76 4.45 3.24
N ALA A 143 -15.20 4.93 4.35
CA ALA A 143 -14.89 6.35 4.54
C ALA A 143 -13.61 6.78 3.80
N ALA A 144 -12.60 5.92 3.72
CA ALA A 144 -11.25 6.33 3.31
C ALA A 144 -10.51 5.32 2.41
N GLY A 145 -11.16 4.25 1.96
CA GLY A 145 -10.58 3.21 1.11
C GLY A 145 -9.52 2.35 1.79
N ILE A 146 -9.41 2.41 3.13
CA ILE A 146 -8.41 1.65 3.89
C ILE A 146 -8.83 0.18 3.97
N PHE A 147 -8.15 -0.69 3.22
CA PHE A 147 -8.51 -2.09 3.10
C PHE A 147 -8.45 -2.81 4.47
N PRO A 148 -9.49 -3.58 4.87
CA PRO A 148 -9.51 -4.23 6.16
C PRO A 148 -8.39 -5.28 6.34
N SER A 149 -7.81 -5.35 7.53
CA SER A 149 -6.91 -6.43 7.92
C SER A 149 -7.65 -7.63 8.52
N ASN A 150 -8.86 -7.40 9.03
CA ASN A 150 -9.76 -8.43 9.54
C ASN A 150 -10.54 -9.06 8.38
N LYS A 151 -10.16 -10.27 7.98
CA LYS A 151 -10.74 -10.98 6.83
C LYS A 151 -12.26 -11.15 6.90
N LYS A 152 -12.85 -11.18 8.10
CA LYS A 152 -14.32 -11.27 8.25
C LYS A 152 -15.02 -10.04 7.67
N ALA A 153 -14.35 -8.89 7.61
CA ALA A 153 -14.90 -7.69 6.99
C ALA A 153 -15.08 -7.84 5.47
N TYR A 154 -14.38 -8.77 4.82
CA TYR A 154 -14.44 -8.94 3.36
C TYR A 154 -15.80 -9.46 2.88
N GLU A 155 -16.57 -10.10 3.77
CA GLU A 155 -17.92 -10.56 3.46
C GLU A 155 -18.99 -9.49 3.68
N LEU A 156 -18.64 -8.36 4.30
CA LEU A 156 -19.56 -7.26 4.50
C LEU A 156 -19.78 -6.53 3.17
N ALA A 157 -21.03 -6.18 2.86
CA ALA A 157 -21.41 -5.57 1.59
C ALA A 157 -20.64 -4.28 1.28
N ASP A 158 -20.35 -3.47 2.31
CA ASP A 158 -19.55 -2.24 2.22
C ASP A 158 -18.10 -2.49 1.75
N VAL A 159 -17.60 -3.73 1.79
CA VAL A 159 -16.25 -4.11 1.36
C VAL A 159 -16.29 -4.98 0.11
N LYS A 160 -17.11 -6.03 0.11
CA LYS A 160 -17.15 -7.07 -0.92
C LYS A 160 -17.46 -6.54 -2.32
N SER A 161 -18.39 -5.59 -2.40
CA SER A 161 -18.91 -5.04 -3.65
C SER A 161 -18.48 -3.60 -3.86
N ALA A 162 -17.52 -3.14 -3.08
CA ALA A 162 -17.04 -1.78 -3.21
C ALA A 162 -16.25 -1.61 -4.48
N THR A 163 -16.45 -0.45 -5.07
CA THR A 163 -15.72 0.04 -6.22
C THR A 163 -15.16 1.41 -5.88
N LEU A 164 -14.14 1.84 -6.59
CA LEU A 164 -13.55 3.17 -6.43
C LEU A 164 -13.92 4.02 -7.65
N PRO A 165 -14.97 4.88 -7.57
CA PRO A 165 -15.44 5.65 -8.73
C PRO A 165 -14.40 6.57 -9.35
N TYR A 166 -13.40 6.99 -8.57
CA TYR A 166 -12.29 7.78 -9.08
C TYR A 166 -11.41 6.98 -10.06
N PHE A 167 -11.35 5.66 -9.89
CA PHE A 167 -10.53 4.71 -10.63
C PHE A 167 -11.40 3.85 -11.58
N ASN A 168 -12.31 4.46 -12.33
CA ASN A 168 -13.22 3.75 -13.27
C ASN A 168 -14.10 2.65 -12.64
N ASN A 169 -14.42 2.79 -11.35
CA ASN A 169 -15.14 1.78 -10.57
C ASN A 169 -14.39 0.43 -10.46
N ALA A 170 -13.06 0.47 -10.54
CA ALA A 170 -12.21 -0.67 -10.16
C ALA A 170 -12.42 -1.10 -8.71
#